data_AF-A0A3L7RSA3-F1
#
_entry.id   AF-A0A3L7RSA3-F1
#
_cell.length_a   1.000
_cell.length_b   1.000
_cell.length_c   1.000
_cell.angle_alpha   90.00
_cell.angle_beta   90.00
_cell.angle_gamma   90.00
#
_symmetry.space_group_name_H-M   'P 1'
#
loop_
_entity.id
_entity.type
_entity.pdbx_description
1 polymer ?
#
loop_
_entity_poly.entity_id
_entity_poly.type
_entity_poly.pdbx_seq_one_letter_code
_entity_poly.pdbx_strand_id
1 'polypeptide(L)'
;ASHLKKLGKVSDATLAQELGISASVVASKRYSSGIASGIFEATIRKPWTKTEISMLGKKPDTVVAKLTGRGRRHIRAKRESLGIPAFQIQRSIPWTKTILKQLGTMPDAELAKSIGVSLGTIALHRRRLGIKPFGRSTADDRR
;
A
#
# COMPACT_ATOMS: atom_id res chain seq x y z
N ALA A 1 -35.12 -24.11 5.59
CA ALA A 1 -33.70 -24.41 5.88
C ALA A 1 -32.84 -24.54 4.61
N SER A 2 -32.85 -23.54 3.71
CA SER A 2 -32.13 -23.61 2.40
C SER A 2 -30.69 -23.08 2.48
N HIS A 3 -30.43 -22.10 3.34
CA HIS A 3 -29.14 -21.39 3.42
C HIS A 3 -27.98 -22.24 4.00
N LEU A 4 -28.27 -23.32 4.72
CA LEU A 4 -27.25 -24.24 5.25
C LEU A 4 -26.46 -24.94 4.14
N LYS A 5 -27.06 -25.15 2.95
CA LYS A 5 -26.39 -25.77 1.79
C LYS A 5 -25.38 -24.83 1.11
N LYS A 6 -25.44 -23.52 1.41
CA LYS A 6 -24.52 -22.49 0.89
C LYS A 6 -23.32 -22.27 1.80
N LEU A 7 -23.42 -22.64 3.09
CA LEU A 7 -22.29 -22.57 4.04
C LEU A 7 -21.13 -23.41 3.50
N GLY A 8 -19.97 -22.78 3.32
CA GLY A 8 -18.79 -23.47 2.79
C GLY A 8 -18.80 -23.73 1.28
N LYS A 9 -19.70 -23.12 0.49
CA LYS A 9 -19.61 -23.09 -0.99
C LYS A 9 -19.37 -21.68 -1.54
N VAL A 10 -19.91 -20.68 -0.85
CA VAL A 10 -19.69 -19.26 -1.10
C VAL A 10 -18.98 -18.65 0.10
N SER A 11 -18.34 -17.49 -0.08
CA SER A 11 -17.63 -16.84 1.03
C SER A 11 -18.61 -16.45 2.15
N ASP A 12 -18.16 -16.54 3.40
CA ASP A 12 -18.96 -16.15 4.57
C ASP A 12 -19.44 -14.69 4.43
N ALA A 13 -18.67 -13.83 3.77
CA ALA A 13 -19.02 -12.44 3.48
C ALA A 13 -20.11 -12.29 2.41
N THR A 14 -20.04 -13.08 1.33
CA THR A 14 -21.04 -13.07 0.26
C THR A 14 -22.37 -13.61 0.75
N LEU A 15 -22.35 -14.71 1.50
CA LEU A 15 -23.54 -15.30 2.09
C LEU A 15 -24.16 -14.37 3.15
N ALA A 16 -23.32 -13.65 3.91
CA ALA A 16 -23.78 -12.63 4.84
C ALA A 16 -24.51 -11.48 4.16
N GLN A 17 -23.98 -10.98 3.04
CA GLN A 17 -24.65 -9.94 2.24
C GLN A 17 -25.99 -10.41 1.68
N GLU A 18 -26.04 -11.64 1.15
CA GLU A 18 -27.28 -12.22 0.61
C GLU A 18 -28.35 -12.42 1.69
N LEU A 19 -27.94 -12.73 2.90
CA LEU A 19 -28.83 -12.99 4.04
C LEU A 19 -29.12 -11.75 4.91
N GLY A 20 -28.47 -10.62 4.63
CA GLY A 20 -28.59 -9.40 5.45
C GLY A 20 -28.08 -9.57 6.89
N ILE A 21 -27.15 -10.49 7.14
CA ILE A 21 -26.59 -10.78 8.47
C ILE A 21 -25.08 -10.56 8.49
N SER A 22 -24.47 -10.58 9.68
CA SER A 22 -23.02 -10.44 9.81
C SER A 22 -22.27 -11.67 9.31
N ALA A 23 -21.16 -11.45 8.59
CA ALA A 23 -20.23 -12.50 8.16
C ALA A 23 -19.70 -13.36 9.32
N SER A 24 -19.59 -12.76 10.51
CA SER A 24 -19.19 -13.47 11.74
C SER A 24 -20.23 -14.49 12.21
N VAL A 25 -21.52 -14.21 11.99
CA VAL A 25 -22.63 -15.12 12.32
C VAL A 25 -22.65 -16.31 11.36
N VAL A 26 -22.45 -16.04 10.06
CA VAL A 26 -22.30 -17.07 9.04
C VAL A 26 -21.09 -17.96 9.33
N ALA A 27 -19.94 -17.37 9.66
CA ALA A 27 -18.73 -18.09 10.01
C ALA A 27 -18.91 -18.94 11.28
N SER A 28 -19.54 -18.38 12.32
CA SER A 28 -19.84 -19.11 13.57
C SER A 28 -20.76 -20.29 13.30
N LYS A 29 -21.81 -20.10 12.49
CA LYS A 29 -22.72 -21.18 12.11
C LYS A 29 -22.00 -22.26 11.31
N ARG A 30 -21.11 -21.85 10.39
CA ARG A 30 -20.26 -22.76 9.62
C ARG A 30 -19.36 -23.61 10.54
N TYR A 31 -18.66 -23.00 11.50
CA TYR A 31 -17.82 -23.72 12.46
C TYR A 31 -18.62 -24.66 13.37
N SER A 32 -19.75 -24.19 13.92
CA SER A 32 -20.63 -25.03 14.76
C SER A 32 -21.22 -26.22 14.01
N SER A 33 -21.29 -26.13 12.68
CA SER A 33 -21.77 -27.22 11.80
C SER A 33 -20.63 -28.10 11.29
N GLY A 34 -19.40 -27.90 11.76
CA GLY A 34 -18.21 -28.65 11.33
C GLY A 34 -17.80 -28.41 9.87
N ILE A 35 -18.32 -27.36 9.23
CA ILE A 35 -18.07 -27.10 7.82
C ILE A 35 -16.78 -26.27 7.71
N ALA A 36 -15.79 -26.78 6.98
CA ALA A 36 -14.62 -25.98 6.62
C ALA A 36 -15.05 -24.84 5.68
N SER A 37 -14.38 -23.68 5.75
CA SER A 37 -14.64 -22.62 4.78
C SER A 37 -14.28 -23.15 3.39
N GLY A 38 -15.25 -23.20 2.47
CA GLY A 38 -15.07 -23.72 1.09
C GLY A 38 -14.04 -23.00 0.24
N ILE A 39 -13.49 -21.91 0.76
CA ILE A 39 -12.42 -21.16 0.11
C ILE A 39 -11.05 -21.80 0.38
N PHE A 40 -10.96 -22.90 1.14
CA PHE A 40 -9.68 -23.60 1.32
C PHE A 40 -9.14 -24.15 -0.02
N GLU A 41 -10.03 -24.49 -0.96
CA GLU A 41 -9.64 -24.97 -2.28
C GLU A 41 -9.25 -23.82 -3.24
N ALA A 42 -9.85 -22.64 -3.07
CA ALA A 42 -9.49 -21.42 -3.83
C ALA A 42 -8.27 -20.67 -3.25
N THR A 43 -7.74 -21.09 -2.09
CA THR A 43 -6.50 -20.57 -1.49
C THR A 43 -5.30 -21.49 -1.72
N ILE A 44 -5.39 -22.42 -2.68
CA ILE A 44 -4.19 -22.92 -3.34
C ILE A 44 -3.51 -21.69 -3.95
N ARG A 45 -2.44 -21.25 -3.31
CA ARG A 45 -1.66 -20.06 -3.62
C ARG A 45 -1.36 -20.04 -5.11
N LYS A 46 -2.20 -19.34 -5.90
CA LYS A 46 -2.07 -19.32 -7.36
C LYS A 46 -0.63 -18.96 -7.70
N PRO A 47 0.11 -19.83 -8.41
CA PRO A 47 1.51 -19.61 -8.68
C PRO A 47 1.69 -18.26 -9.38
N TRP A 48 2.78 -17.57 -9.06
CA TRP A 48 3.08 -16.28 -9.68
C TRP A 48 3.34 -16.48 -11.17
N THR A 49 2.57 -15.80 -12.01
CA THR A 49 2.84 -15.82 -13.45
C THR A 49 3.97 -14.86 -13.79
N LYS A 50 4.65 -15.09 -14.93
CA LYS A 50 5.68 -14.17 -15.43
C LYS A 50 5.13 -12.75 -15.66
N THR A 51 3.87 -12.65 -16.08
CA THR A 51 3.18 -11.37 -16.30
C THR A 51 2.94 -10.62 -15.00
N GLU A 52 2.61 -11.31 -13.91
CA GLU A 52 2.40 -10.68 -12.60
C GLU A 52 3.71 -10.22 -11.98
N ILE A 53 4.77 -11.01 -12.12
CA ILE A 53 6.12 -10.65 -11.67
C ILE A 53 6.62 -9.41 -12.40
N SER A 54 6.38 -9.30 -13.72
CA SER A 54 6.84 -8.16 -14.52
C SER A 54 6.14 -6.83 -14.19
N MET A 55 4.98 -6.88 -13.52
CA MET A 55 4.28 -5.69 -13.02
C MET A 55 4.84 -5.16 -11.70
N LEU A 56 5.53 -6.01 -10.92
CA LEU A 56 6.12 -5.61 -9.63
C LEU A 56 7.19 -4.54 -9.87
N GLY A 57 7.12 -3.44 -9.12
CA GLY A 57 8.05 -2.31 -9.27
C GLY A 57 7.78 -1.39 -10.46
N LYS A 58 6.98 -1.79 -11.46
CA LYS A 58 6.54 -0.94 -12.58
C LYS A 58 5.22 -0.22 -12.34
N LYS A 59 4.39 -0.77 -11.47
CA LYS A 59 3.11 -0.19 -11.05
C LYS A 59 3.02 -0.18 -9.52
N PRO A 60 2.22 0.72 -8.92
CA PRO A 60 1.96 0.66 -7.49
C PRO A 60 1.39 -0.71 -7.09
N ASP A 61 1.83 -1.26 -5.95
CA ASP A 61 1.35 -2.54 -5.43
C ASP A 61 -0.18 -2.57 -5.25
N THR A 62 -0.81 -1.41 -5.04
CA THR A 62 -2.28 -1.24 -5.00
C THR A 62 -2.96 -1.54 -6.33
N VAL A 63 -2.35 -1.10 -7.44
CA VAL A 63 -2.87 -1.32 -8.79
C VAL A 63 -2.66 -2.78 -9.17
N VAL A 64 -1.48 -3.33 -8.89
CA VAL A 64 -1.19 -4.76 -9.11
C VAL A 64 -2.16 -5.64 -8.31
N ALA A 65 -2.52 -5.26 -7.09
CA ALA A 65 -3.50 -6.00 -6.29
C ALA A 65 -4.88 -6.04 -6.94
N LYS A 66 -5.36 -4.90 -7.45
CA LYS A 66 -6.64 -4.83 -8.17
C LYS A 66 -6.62 -5.66 -9.45
N LEU A 67 -5.52 -5.61 -10.21
CA LEU A 67 -5.39 -6.32 -11.50
C LEU A 67 -5.24 -7.83 -11.33
N THR A 68 -4.56 -8.28 -10.29
CA THR A 68 -4.23 -9.70 -10.09
C THR A 68 -5.16 -10.42 -9.12
N GLY A 69 -6.04 -9.68 -8.44
CA GLY A 69 -6.89 -10.19 -7.37
C GLY A 69 -6.11 -10.64 -6.11
N ARG A 70 -4.77 -10.48 -6.09
CA ARG A 70 -3.95 -10.85 -4.94
C ARG A 70 -3.97 -9.77 -3.88
N GLY A 71 -3.94 -10.18 -2.62
CA GLY A 71 -3.79 -9.26 -1.49
C GLY A 71 -2.48 -8.46 -1.61
N ARG A 72 -2.57 -7.15 -1.35
CA ARG A 72 -1.41 -6.22 -1.37
C ARG A 72 -0.20 -6.72 -0.57
N ARG A 73 -0.44 -7.37 0.57
CA ARG A 73 0.61 -7.94 1.43
C ARG A 73 1.42 -9.01 0.70
N HIS A 74 0.77 -9.87 -0.09
CA HIS A 74 1.45 -10.91 -0.87
C HIS A 74 2.26 -10.32 -2.03
N ILE A 75 1.75 -9.28 -2.68
CA ILE A 75 2.47 -8.55 -3.73
C ILE A 75 3.73 -7.88 -3.16
N ARG A 76 3.59 -7.19 -2.04
CA ARG A 76 4.73 -6.59 -1.33
C ARG A 76 5.78 -7.64 -0.96
N ALA A 77 5.35 -8.74 -0.34
CA ALA A 77 6.26 -9.82 0.07
C ALA A 77 6.97 -10.45 -1.14
N LYS A 78 6.25 -10.69 -2.25
CA LYS A 78 6.88 -11.23 -3.46
C LYS A 78 7.87 -10.24 -4.07
N ARG A 79 7.49 -8.96 -4.17
CA ARG A 79 8.34 -7.88 -4.66
C ARG A 79 9.64 -7.79 -3.85
N GLU A 80 9.54 -7.80 -2.52
CA GLU A 80 10.68 -7.78 -1.60
C GLU A 80 11.54 -9.04 -1.73
N SER A 81 10.94 -10.24 -1.85
CA SER A 81 11.67 -11.50 -2.07
C SER A 81 12.47 -11.54 -3.38
N LEU A 82 12.06 -10.75 -4.38
CA LEU A 82 12.74 -10.61 -5.66
C LEU A 82 13.72 -9.43 -5.68
N GLY A 83 13.90 -8.72 -4.55
CA GLY A 83 14.75 -7.54 -4.46
C GLY A 83 14.24 -6.34 -5.29
N ILE A 84 12.97 -6.36 -5.71
CA ILE A 84 12.42 -5.32 -6.58
C ILE A 84 12.02 -4.11 -5.72
N PRO A 85 12.51 -2.89 -6.00
CA PRO A 85 12.07 -1.70 -5.29
C PRO A 85 10.57 -1.43 -5.48
N ALA A 86 9.92 -0.81 -4.48
CA ALA A 86 8.55 -0.36 -4.62
C ALA A 86 8.46 0.70 -5.74
N PHE A 87 7.41 0.65 -6.55
CA PHE A 87 7.19 1.64 -7.61
C PHE A 87 7.17 3.04 -7.01
N GLN A 88 8.12 3.87 -7.43
CA GLN A 88 8.21 5.27 -7.05
C GLN A 88 7.63 6.10 -8.19
N ILE A 89 6.56 6.86 -7.91
CA ILE A 89 6.18 7.96 -8.82
C ILE A 89 7.26 9.01 -8.64
N GLN A 90 8.19 9.09 -9.58
CA GLN A 90 9.08 10.24 -9.70
C GLN A 90 8.22 11.43 -10.14
N ARG A 91 7.62 12.14 -9.19
CA ARG A 91 7.14 13.49 -9.43
C ARG A 91 8.40 14.33 -9.63
N SER A 92 8.86 14.41 -10.88
CA SER A 92 10.00 15.23 -11.25
C SER A 92 9.59 16.68 -11.10
N ILE A 93 9.83 17.24 -9.91
CA ILE A 93 9.82 18.68 -9.73
C ILE A 93 11.00 19.19 -10.58
N PRO A 94 10.80 20.17 -11.47
CA PRO A 94 11.91 20.85 -12.10
C PRO A 94 12.67 21.60 -11.00
N TRP A 95 13.77 21.02 -10.52
CA TRP A 95 14.66 21.65 -9.55
C TRP A 95 15.45 22.76 -10.23
N THR A 96 14.78 23.89 -10.47
CA THR A 96 15.41 25.06 -11.05
C THR A 96 16.42 25.65 -10.05
N LYS A 97 17.42 26.38 -10.56
CA LYS A 97 18.42 27.06 -9.72
C LYS A 97 17.78 27.97 -8.67
N THR A 98 16.62 28.56 -8.98
CA THR A 98 15.84 29.38 -8.05
C THR A 98 15.31 28.57 -6.87
N ILE A 99 14.72 27.40 -7.12
CA ILE A 99 14.20 26.51 -6.07
C ILE A 99 15.35 25.99 -5.20
N LEU A 100 16.48 25.62 -5.82
CA LEU A 100 17.65 25.14 -5.09
C LEU A 100 18.21 26.21 -4.13
N LYS A 101 18.21 27.49 -4.52
CA LYS A 101 18.61 28.61 -3.64
C LYS A 101 17.64 28.86 -2.48
N GLN A 102 16.38 28.43 -2.61
CA GLN A 102 15.37 28.58 -1.56
C GLN A 102 15.40 27.45 -0.53
N LEU A 103 16.07 26.33 -0.83
CA LEU A 103 16.25 25.23 0.13
C LEU A 103 17.14 25.69 1.30
N GLY A 104 16.60 25.61 2.51
CA GLY A 104 17.34 25.98 3.74
C GLY A 104 17.38 27.47 4.05
N THR A 105 16.86 28.35 3.17
CA THR A 105 16.71 29.79 3.43
C THR A 105 15.32 30.17 3.93
N MET A 106 14.33 29.30 3.74
CA MET A 106 12.97 29.44 4.25
C MET A 106 12.42 28.10 4.74
N PRO A 107 11.33 28.08 5.53
CA PRO A 107 10.72 26.84 5.99
C PRO A 107 10.32 25.92 4.82
N ASP A 108 10.64 24.62 4.95
CA ASP A 108 10.29 23.60 3.94
C ASP A 108 8.76 23.59 3.64
N ALA A 109 7.93 24.00 4.62
CA ALA A 109 6.47 24.11 4.50
C ALA A 109 6.01 25.21 3.53
N GLU A 110 6.64 26.38 3.59
CA GLU A 110 6.29 27.52 2.74
C GLU A 110 6.76 27.28 1.31
N LEU A 111 7.98 26.75 1.16
CA LEU A 111 8.52 26.35 -0.14
C LEU A 111 7.70 25.23 -0.79
N ALA A 112 7.20 24.28 0.00
CA ALA A 112 6.29 23.25 -0.49
C ALA A 112 4.97 23.84 -1.00
N LYS A 113 4.40 24.82 -0.28
CA LYS A 113 3.18 25.52 -0.69
C LYS A 113 3.38 26.33 -1.99
N SER A 114 4.50 27.05 -2.12
CA SER A 114 4.75 27.91 -3.28
C SER A 114 4.99 27.12 -4.57
N ILE A 115 5.63 25.95 -4.47
CA ILE A 115 5.91 25.07 -5.63
C ILE A 115 4.76 24.08 -5.87
N GLY A 116 3.80 23.96 -4.95
CA GLY A 116 2.68 23.03 -5.06
C GLY A 116 3.08 21.57 -4.87
N VAL A 117 4.07 21.31 -4.00
CA VAL A 117 4.64 19.98 -3.77
C VAL A 117 4.49 19.56 -2.32
N SER A 118 4.72 18.28 -2.01
CA SER A 118 4.64 17.81 -0.63
C SER A 118 5.86 18.27 0.17
N LEU A 119 5.63 18.59 1.45
CA LEU A 119 6.67 18.90 2.44
C LEU A 119 7.76 17.82 2.50
N GLY A 120 7.35 16.55 2.41
CA GLY A 120 8.26 15.41 2.36
C GLY A 120 9.19 15.42 1.14
N THR A 121 8.73 15.92 -0.01
CA THR A 121 9.54 16.01 -1.23
C THR A 121 10.65 17.06 -1.09
N ILE A 122 10.33 18.24 -0.55
CA ILE A 122 11.31 19.29 -0.23
C ILE A 122 12.32 18.80 0.80
N ALA A 123 11.83 18.24 1.93
CA ALA A 123 12.70 17.75 3.00
C ALA A 123 13.61 16.58 2.57
N LEU A 124 13.14 15.72 1.66
CA LEU A 124 13.96 14.65 1.09
C LEU A 124 15.05 15.22 0.18
N HIS A 125 14.71 16.16 -0.70
CA HIS A 125 15.67 16.76 -1.62
C HIS A 125 16.72 17.60 -0.89
N ARG A 126 16.28 18.40 0.10
CA ARG A 126 17.16 19.15 1.00
C ARG A 126 18.17 18.23 1.70
N ARG A 127 17.71 17.09 2.25
CA ARG A 127 18.58 16.07 2.87
C ARG A 127 19.54 15.43 1.88
N ARG A 128 19.11 15.13 0.65
CA ARG A 128 19.99 14.61 -0.41
C ARG A 128 21.10 15.57 -0.79
N LEU A 129 20.83 16.87 -0.72
CA LEU A 129 21.82 17.93 -0.95
C LEU A 129 22.63 18.32 0.31
N GLY A 130 22.40 17.64 1.45
CA GLY A 130 23.09 17.94 2.70
C GLY A 130 22.73 19.29 3.35
N ILE A 131 21.67 19.95 2.89
CA ILE A 131 21.26 21.27 3.37
C ILE A 131 20.50 21.12 4.70
N LYS A 132 20.80 21.93 5.72
CA LYS A 132 20.07 21.91 7.00
C LYS A 132 18.68 22.55 6.88
N PRO A 133 17.69 22.12 7.68
CA PRO A 133 16.37 22.76 7.69
C PRO A 133 16.51 24.21 8.16
N PHE A 134 15.75 25.11 7.54
CA PHE A 134 15.65 26.48 8.02
C PHE A 134 15.11 26.51 9.45
N GLY A 135 15.76 27.28 10.34
CA GLY A 135 15.35 27.46 11.73
C GLY A 135 15.80 26.38 12.72
N ARG A 136 16.49 25.31 12.29
CA ARG A 136 17.07 24.35 13.25
C ARG A 136 18.43 24.89 13.73
N SER A 137 18.42 25.64 14.84
CA SER A 137 19.67 26.05 15.50
C SER A 137 20.41 24.79 15.98
N THR A 138 21.74 24.82 15.93
CA THR A 138 22.62 23.73 16.41
C THR A 138 22.54 23.50 17.93
N ALA A 139 21.66 24.22 18.65
CA ALA A 139 21.51 24.14 20.09
C ALA A 139 20.53 23.05 20.58
N ASP A 140 19.74 22.45 19.68
CA ASP A 140 18.68 21.48 20.05
C ASP A 140 19.16 20.01 19.97
N ASP A 141 20.45 19.77 19.78
CA ASP A 141 21.06 18.43 19.63
C ASP A 141 21.44 17.80 21.00
N ARG A 142 20.65 18.05 22.03
CA ARG A 142 20.76 17.43 23.35
C ARG A 142 19.42 16.90 23.82
N ARG A 143 19.04 15.70 23.37
CA ARG A 143 18.10 14.84 24.08
C ARG A 143 18.24 13.38 23.65
#